data_AF-A0A8J5N607-F1
#
_entry.id   AF-A0A8J5N607-F1
#
_cell.length_a   1.000
_cell.length_b   1.000
_cell.length_c   1.000
_cell.angle_alpha   90.00
_cell.angle_beta   90.00
_cell.angle_gamma   90.00
#
_symmetry.space_group_name_H-M   'P 1'
#
loop_
_entity.id
_entity.type
_entity.pdbx_description
1 polymer ?
#
loop_
_entity_poly.entity_id
_entity_poly.type
_entity_poly.pdbx_seq_one_letter_code
_entity_poly.pdbx_strand_id
1 'polypeptide(L)'
;MTLYVAEMMLNSSDPDEMHSDPQVSIGVNEKVFSDAIHGAIFLHPLCVKIIDTPQFQRLRFVKQLGSVYFVYPAAAHSRFEHSLG
;
A
#
# COMPACT_ATOMS: atom_id res chain seq x y z
N MET A 1 -4.08 -29.56 -49.20
CA MET A 1 -3.91 -28.10 -49.05
C MET A 1 -4.16 -27.75 -47.59
N THR A 2 -3.40 -28.39 -46.72
CA THR A 2 -3.63 -28.50 -45.27
C THR A 2 -2.52 -27.77 -44.50
N LEU A 3 -1.64 -27.09 -45.23
CA LEU A 3 -0.53 -26.30 -44.69
C LEU A 3 -0.90 -24.81 -44.55
N TYR A 4 -2.01 -24.35 -45.12
CA TYR A 4 -2.43 -22.94 -45.02
C TYR A 4 -3.13 -22.59 -43.70
N VAL A 5 -3.51 -23.60 -42.90
CA VAL A 5 -4.15 -23.40 -41.58
C VAL A 5 -3.17 -23.52 -40.41
N ALA A 6 -1.95 -24.03 -40.63
CA ALA A 6 -0.93 -24.13 -39.58
C ALA A 6 -0.11 -22.84 -39.41
N GLU A 7 -0.05 -22.00 -40.44
CA GLU A 7 0.72 -20.74 -40.44
C GLU A 7 -0.09 -19.53 -39.96
N MET A 8 -1.40 -19.71 -39.72
CA MET A 8 -2.32 -18.66 -39.25
C MET A 8 -2.50 -18.67 -37.70
N MET A 9 -1.78 -19.53 -36.97
CA MET A 9 -1.81 -19.62 -35.50
C MET A 9 -0.49 -19.25 -34.81
N LEU A 10 0.49 -18.70 -35.53
CA LEU A 10 1.79 -18.32 -34.96
C LEU A 10 2.19 -16.84 -35.16
N ASN A 11 1.24 -15.94 -35.43
CA ASN A 11 1.55 -14.52 -35.59
C ASN A 11 0.41 -13.55 -35.18
N SER A 12 0.13 -13.52 -33.88
CA SER A 12 -0.55 -12.42 -33.19
C SER A 12 0.03 -12.38 -31.77
N SER A 13 1.05 -11.60 -31.44
CA SER A 13 1.03 -10.13 -31.26
C SER A 13 -0.10 -9.68 -30.30
N ASP A 14 0.10 -10.00 -29.01
CA ASP A 14 -0.01 -9.17 -27.78
C ASP A 14 -1.37 -8.53 -27.39
N PRO A 15 -1.76 -8.56 -26.08
CA PRO A 15 -1.20 -7.60 -25.11
C PRO A 15 -1.05 -8.11 -23.66
N ASP A 16 -0.79 -9.40 -23.41
CA ASP A 16 -0.53 -9.89 -22.03
C ASP A 16 0.94 -9.74 -21.58
N GLU A 17 1.76 -9.01 -22.35
CA GLU A 17 3.06 -8.48 -21.91
C GLU A 17 2.95 -7.02 -21.44
N MET A 18 2.33 -6.79 -20.28
CA MET A 18 2.47 -5.57 -19.46
C MET A 18 1.80 -5.87 -18.12
N HIS A 19 2.47 -6.10 -16.99
CA HIS A 19 3.81 -5.78 -16.56
C HIS A 19 4.36 -6.97 -15.78
N SER A 20 5.46 -7.56 -16.25
CA SER A 20 6.47 -7.98 -15.29
C SER A 20 6.88 -6.69 -14.57
N ASP A 21 6.27 -6.41 -13.43
CA ASP A 21 6.72 -5.31 -12.59
C ASP A 21 8.24 -5.45 -12.51
N PRO A 22 9.00 -4.46 -13.02
CA PRO A 22 10.45 -4.56 -13.03
C PRO A 22 10.80 -4.86 -11.59
N GLN A 23 11.57 -5.93 -11.33
CA GLN A 23 11.97 -6.29 -9.99
C GLN A 23 12.60 -5.06 -9.36
N VAL A 24 11.78 -4.31 -8.61
CA VAL A 24 12.21 -3.08 -8.00
C VAL A 24 13.06 -3.61 -6.87
N SER A 25 14.36 -3.56 -7.10
CA SER A 25 15.39 -3.72 -6.09
C SER A 25 15.27 -2.55 -5.11
N ILE A 26 14.15 -2.48 -4.40
CA ILE A 26 14.00 -1.62 -3.25
C ILE A 26 14.87 -2.27 -2.20
N GLY A 27 16.01 -1.66 -1.88
CA GLY A 27 16.74 -2.01 -0.67
C GLY A 27 15.74 -2.11 0.47
N VAL A 28 15.52 -3.34 0.96
CA VAL A 28 14.41 -3.67 1.85
C VAL A 28 14.69 -3.05 3.21
N ASN A 29 14.36 -1.77 3.35
CA ASN A 29 14.14 -1.15 4.64
C ASN A 29 12.67 -1.36 4.98
N GLU A 30 12.36 -2.55 5.47
CA GLU A 30 11.11 -2.81 6.17
C GLU A 30 11.10 -1.93 7.43
N LYS A 31 10.25 -0.89 7.44
CA LYS A 31 10.00 -0.14 8.67
C LYS A 31 8.98 -0.91 9.49
N VAL A 32 9.33 -1.13 10.75
CA VAL A 32 8.43 -1.68 11.76
C VAL A 32 7.76 -0.51 12.48
N PHE A 33 6.44 -0.50 12.49
CA PHE A 33 5.64 0.42 13.30
C PHE A 33 5.06 -0.33 14.49
N SER A 34 5.15 0.26 15.69
CA SER A 34 4.52 -0.30 16.88
C SER A 34 3.14 0.32 17.06
N ASP A 35 2.11 -0.52 17.03
CA ASP A 35 0.73 -0.18 17.35
C ASP A 35 0.28 -0.90 18.63
N ALA A 36 -0.61 -0.28 19.40
CA ALA A 36 -1.10 -0.82 20.66
C ALA A 36 -2.09 -1.99 20.48
N ILE A 37 -2.75 -2.07 19.32
CA ILE A 37 -3.73 -3.12 19.00
C ILE A 37 -3.05 -4.25 18.24
N HIS A 38 -2.29 -3.92 17.19
CA HIS A 38 -1.70 -4.91 16.29
C HIS A 38 -0.27 -5.31 16.64
N GLY A 39 0.37 -4.65 17.62
CA GLY A 39 1.77 -4.90 17.97
C GLY A 39 2.72 -4.34 16.90
N ALA A 40 3.71 -5.14 16.47
CA ALA A 40 4.67 -4.73 15.45
C ALA A 40 4.09 -4.95 14.03
N ILE A 41 3.75 -3.87 13.34
CA ILE A 41 3.27 -3.87 11.96
C ILE A 41 4.47 -3.71 11.03
N PHE A 42 4.68 -4.69 10.15
CA PHE A 42 5.72 -4.65 9.12
C PHE A 42 5.15 -4.01 7.84
N LEU A 43 5.74 -2.91 7.41
CA LEU A 43 5.28 -2.21 6.21
C LEU A 43 6.28 -2.32 5.07
N HIS A 44 5.74 -2.66 3.90
CA HIS A 44 6.49 -2.65 2.64
C HIS A 44 7.04 -1.24 2.37
N PRO A 45 8.26 -1.10 1.83
CA PRO A 45 8.89 0.20 1.62
C PRO A 45 8.10 1.14 0.68
N LEU A 46 7.23 0.63 -0.18
CA LEU A 46 6.31 1.48 -0.96
C LEU A 46 5.28 2.17 -0.06
N CYS A 47 4.70 1.44 0.91
CA CYS A 47 3.76 2.00 1.88
C CYS A 47 4.46 3.05 2.75
N VAL A 48 5.71 2.79 3.14
CA VAL A 48 6.55 3.76 3.87
C VAL A 48 6.72 5.07 3.09
N LYS A 49 6.96 5.01 1.79
CA LYS A 49 7.07 6.21 0.94
C LYS A 49 5.76 7.02 0.92
N ILE A 50 4.62 6.35 0.91
CA ILE A 50 3.30 7.00 0.96
C ILE A 50 3.07 7.62 2.35
N ILE A 51 3.41 6.90 3.41
CA ILE A 51 3.28 7.36 4.79
C ILE A 51 4.15 8.58 5.05
N ASP A 52 5.36 8.63 4.51
CA ASP A 52 6.30 9.74 4.66
C ASP A 52 5.88 11.01 3.86
N THR A 53 4.75 10.98 3.13
CA THR A 53 4.20 12.18 2.47
C THR A 53 3.52 13.13 3.46
N PRO A 54 3.60 14.47 3.24
CA PRO A 54 2.97 15.44 4.14
C PRO A 54 1.45 15.29 4.21
N GLN A 55 0.81 14.80 3.15
CA GLN A 55 -0.63 14.54 3.11
C GLN A 55 -1.03 13.44 4.09
N PHE A 56 -0.25 12.36 4.15
CA PHE A 56 -0.50 11.24 5.06
C PHE A 56 -0.11 11.60 6.51
N GLN A 57 1.02 12.28 6.71
CA GLN A 57 1.44 12.74 8.04
C GLN A 57 0.44 13.73 8.68
N ARG A 58 -0.32 14.49 7.87
CA ARG A 58 -1.40 15.37 8.35
C ARG A 58 -2.45 14.62 9.18
N LEU A 59 -2.68 13.33 8.89
CA LEU A 59 -3.66 12.52 9.61
C LEU A 59 -3.32 12.33 11.09
N ARG A 60 -2.07 12.59 11.52
CA ARG A 60 -1.68 12.57 12.94
C ARG A 60 -2.39 13.64 13.76
N PHE A 61 -2.74 14.77 13.13
CA PHE A 61 -3.40 15.88 13.80
C PHE A 61 -4.93 15.77 13.78
N VAL A 62 -5.47 14.79 13.04
CA VAL A 62 -6.92 14.57 12.95
C VAL A 62 -7.32 13.47 13.92
N LYS A 63 -8.09 13.82 14.94
CA LYS A 63 -8.63 12.84 15.89
C LYS A 63 -9.63 11.92 15.21
N GLN A 64 -9.55 10.62 15.50
CA GLN A 64 -10.44 9.59 14.96
C GLN A 64 -11.92 9.90 15.28
N LEU A 65 -12.18 10.32 16.51
CA LEU A 65 -13.53 10.56 17.03
C LEU A 65 -13.83 12.04 17.35
N GLY A 66 -12.98 12.98 16.88
CA GLY A 66 -13.20 14.42 16.98
C GLY A 66 -13.64 14.90 18.37
N SER A 67 -14.91 15.32 18.48
CA SER A 67 -15.53 15.87 19.69
C SER A 67 -15.67 14.87 20.85
N VAL A 68 -15.68 13.57 20.57
CA VAL A 68 -15.80 12.51 21.59
C VAL A 68 -14.62 12.53 22.56
N TYR A 69 -13.46 13.03 22.12
CA TYR A 69 -12.29 13.23 22.96
C TYR A 69 -12.54 14.13 24.18
N PHE A 70 -13.46 15.11 24.08
CA PHE A 70 -13.77 16.01 25.20
C PHE A 70 -14.57 15.33 26.32
N VAL A 71 -15.25 14.23 26.02
CA VAL A 71 -16.04 13.44 26.97
C VAL A 71 -15.26 12.21 27.45
N TYR A 72 -14.50 11.59 26.55
CA TYR A 72 -13.68 10.42 26.83
C TYR A 72 -12.22 10.71 26.51
N PRO A 73 -11.40 11.13 27.50
CA PRO A 73 -10.00 11.47 27.26
C PRO A 73 -9.16 10.27 26.79
N ALA A 74 -9.63 9.04 27.03
CA ALA A 74 -9.03 7.80 26.52
C ALA A 74 -9.20 7.63 24.99
N ALA A 75 -10.14 8.32 24.35
CA ALA A 75 -10.38 8.25 22.91
C ALA A 75 -9.47 9.21 22.12
N ALA A 76 -8.16 9.14 22.38
CA ALA A 76 -7.15 10.02 21.81
C ALA A 76 -6.61 9.58 20.44
N HIS A 77 -7.06 8.41 19.94
CA HIS A 77 -6.59 7.83 18.68
C HIS A 77 -6.69 8.81 17.50
N SER A 78 -5.65 8.83 16.67
CA SER A 78 -5.61 9.65 15.46
C SER A 78 -6.05 8.85 14.23
N ARG A 79 -6.53 9.54 13.19
CA ARG A 79 -6.83 8.92 11.88
C ARG A 79 -5.60 8.26 11.27
N PHE A 80 -4.40 8.69 11.64
CA PHE A 80 -3.14 8.09 11.21
C PHE A 80 -2.98 6.65 11.69
N GLU A 81 -3.15 6.41 13.01
CA GLU A 81 -3.07 5.06 13.58
C GLU A 81 -4.14 4.14 12.97
N HIS A 82 -5.34 4.67 12.79
CA HIS A 82 -6.43 3.93 12.15
C HIS A 82 -6.19 3.64 10.66
N SER A 83 -5.36 4.42 9.97
CA SER A 83 -4.99 4.16 8.57
C SER A 83 -3.77 3.24 8.45
N LEU A 84 -3.07 2.99 9.56
CA LEU A 84 -1.91 2.09 9.63
C LEU A 84 -2.30 0.65 10.00
N GLY A 85 -3.27 0.48 10.90
CA GLY A 85 -3.87 -0.81 11.22
C GLY A 85 -4.97 -1.18 10.24
#